data_AF-A0AA37ZCA2-F1
#
_entry.id   AF-A0AA37ZCA2-F1
#
_cell.length_a   1.000
_cell.length_b   1.000
_cell.length_c   1.000
_cell.angle_alpha   90.00
_cell.angle_beta   90.00
_cell.angle_gamma   90.00
#
_symmetry.space_group_name_H-M   'P 1'
#
loop_
_entity.id
_entity.type
_entity.pdbx_description
1 polymer ?
#
loop_
_entity_poly.entity_id
_entity_poly.type
_entity_poly.pdbx_seq_one_letter_code
_entity_poly.pdbx_strand_id
1 'polypeptide(L)'
;MTDTDIEQEILSKGKTAPRVTPEHIENIIQNEYYFTARDGWNGTIFKQCYVSKQQGKPSPIAEEVDHSALCYLTFCVLVLKNGYTVTGESACASPANFDAEIGKKIARQNAVNKIWQLEGYLLKQKLYEQSSDQENKLQTDLPPHQLRVLEELAQLSDRLIKLTAFIDEAGDVFRSLGIEEQSRLRRQAASMREYQGVLAERVASF
;
A
#
# COMPACT_ATOMS: atom_id res chain seq x y z
N MET A 1 -5.43 -25.81 14.76
CA MET A 1 -4.59 -24.71 15.24
C MET A 1 -5.25 -23.44 14.76
N THR A 2 -5.74 -22.63 15.68
CA THR A 2 -6.46 -21.38 15.43
C THR A 2 -5.48 -20.21 15.39
N ASP A 3 -5.89 -19.06 14.84
CA ASP A 3 -5.07 -17.85 14.84
C ASP A 3 -4.67 -17.42 16.26
N THR A 4 -5.55 -17.66 17.24
CA THR A 4 -5.27 -17.45 18.67
C THR A 4 -4.17 -18.37 19.19
N ASP A 5 -4.16 -19.64 18.80
CA ASP A 5 -3.10 -20.60 19.19
C ASP A 5 -1.74 -20.14 18.66
N ILE A 6 -1.71 -19.66 17.41
CA ILE A 6 -0.49 -19.14 16.77
C ILE A 6 0.01 -17.89 17.51
N GLU A 7 -0.87 -16.96 17.89
CA GLU A 7 -0.47 -15.77 18.64
C GLU A 7 0.11 -16.12 20.02
N GLN A 8 -0.45 -17.11 20.72
CA GLN A 8 0.12 -17.59 21.98
C GLN A 8 1.52 -18.20 21.79
N GLU A 9 1.73 -18.96 20.71
CA GLU A 9 3.05 -19.50 20.36
C GLU A 9 4.07 -18.38 20.09
N ILE A 10 3.68 -17.35 19.33
CA ILE A 10 4.53 -16.17 19.05
C ILE A 10 4.96 -15.48 20.35
N LEU A 11 4.01 -15.28 21.27
CA LEU A 11 4.26 -14.68 22.58
C LEU A 11 5.20 -15.54 23.44
N SER A 12 4.99 -16.86 23.47
CA SER A 12 5.86 -17.79 24.20
C SER A 12 7.31 -17.80 23.69
N LYS A 13 7.51 -17.45 22.41
CA LYS A 13 8.83 -17.28 21.78
C LYS A 13 9.45 -15.89 21.99
N GLY A 14 8.83 -15.03 22.78
CA GLY A 14 9.34 -13.69 23.11
C GLY A 14 9.34 -12.70 21.95
N LYS A 15 8.50 -12.90 20.93
CA LYS A 15 8.42 -12.00 19.76
C LYS A 15 7.47 -10.84 20.06
N THR A 16 8.02 -9.71 20.49
CA THR A 16 7.25 -8.54 20.98
C THR A 16 7.15 -7.38 20.00
N ALA A 17 7.69 -7.51 18.78
CA ALA A 17 7.60 -6.46 17.78
C ALA A 17 6.13 -6.12 17.43
N PRO A 18 5.82 -4.86 17.05
CA PRO A 18 4.47 -4.47 16.63
C PRO A 18 3.94 -5.38 15.52
N ARG A 19 2.74 -5.91 15.70
CA ARG A 19 2.07 -6.78 14.72
C ARG A 19 0.56 -6.65 14.85
N VAL A 20 -0.13 -7.11 13.81
CA VAL A 20 -1.57 -7.26 13.80
C VAL A 20 -1.94 -8.53 14.58
N THR A 21 -2.99 -8.48 15.40
CA THR A 21 -3.45 -9.61 16.21
C THR A 21 -4.82 -10.09 15.75
N PRO A 22 -5.20 -11.36 16.04
CA PRO A 22 -6.53 -11.86 15.70
C PRO A 22 -7.65 -11.04 16.37
N GLU A 23 -7.43 -10.65 17.62
CA GLU A 23 -8.36 -9.78 18.37
C GLU A 23 -8.54 -8.41 17.68
N HIS A 24 -7.45 -7.81 17.19
CA HIS A 24 -7.53 -6.54 16.44
C HIS A 24 -8.39 -6.70 15.18
N ILE A 25 -8.18 -7.78 14.41
CA ILE A 25 -8.94 -8.05 13.18
C ILE A 25 -10.44 -8.17 13.47
N GLU A 26 -10.82 -8.94 14.49
CA GLU A 26 -12.23 -9.06 14.88
C GLU A 26 -12.78 -7.72 15.40
N ASN A 27 -11.98 -6.98 16.16
CA ASN A 27 -12.40 -5.67 16.71
C ASN A 27 -12.62 -4.59 15.66
N ILE A 28 -12.02 -4.66 14.47
CA ILE A 28 -12.25 -3.65 13.41
C ILE A 28 -13.46 -3.96 12.53
N ILE A 29 -14.01 -5.18 12.58
CA ILE A 29 -15.23 -5.53 11.87
C ILE A 29 -16.43 -4.91 12.62
N GLN A 30 -17.20 -4.09 11.93
CA GLN A 30 -18.38 -3.43 12.49
C GLN A 30 -19.69 -4.16 12.14
N ASN A 31 -19.83 -4.60 10.88
CA ASN A 31 -21.01 -5.32 10.41
C ASN A 31 -20.60 -6.48 9.50
N GLU A 32 -21.42 -7.53 9.47
CA GLU A 32 -21.26 -8.68 8.60
C GLU A 32 -22.59 -9.02 7.91
N TYR A 33 -22.53 -9.21 6.59
CA TYR A 33 -23.68 -9.54 5.76
C TYR A 33 -23.39 -10.77 4.90
N TYR A 34 -24.40 -11.60 4.71
CA TYR A 34 -24.30 -12.81 3.90
C TYR A 34 -25.44 -12.88 2.89
N PHE A 35 -25.12 -13.27 1.66
CA PHE A 35 -26.12 -13.52 0.62
C PHE A 35 -25.51 -14.43 -0.45
N THR A 36 -26.37 -15.10 -1.22
CA THR A 36 -25.95 -15.85 -2.40
C THR A 36 -25.99 -14.99 -3.65
N ALA A 37 -25.29 -15.39 -4.72
CA ALA A 37 -25.43 -14.73 -6.01
C ALA A 37 -26.90 -14.74 -6.50
N ARG A 38 -27.68 -15.77 -6.13
CA ARG A 38 -29.10 -15.87 -6.42
C ARG A 38 -29.90 -14.76 -5.74
N ASP A 39 -29.57 -14.42 -4.50
CA ASP A 39 -30.22 -13.31 -3.78
C ASP A 39 -29.93 -11.96 -4.45
N GLY A 40 -28.69 -11.73 -4.89
CA GLY A 40 -28.32 -10.53 -5.65
C GLY A 40 -29.08 -10.42 -6.98
N TRP A 41 -29.22 -11.54 -7.69
CA TRP A 41 -30.02 -11.59 -8.92
C TRP A 41 -31.51 -11.33 -8.63
N ASN A 42 -32.09 -12.00 -7.63
CA ASN A 42 -33.48 -11.80 -7.22
C ASN A 42 -33.77 -10.33 -6.87
N GLY A 43 -32.87 -9.67 -6.13
CA GLY A 43 -32.99 -8.24 -5.81
C GLY A 43 -32.98 -7.35 -7.05
N THR A 44 -32.16 -7.68 -8.05
CA THR A 44 -32.10 -6.96 -9.34
C THR A 44 -33.41 -7.11 -10.11
N ILE A 45 -33.90 -8.33 -10.27
CA ILE A 45 -35.17 -8.61 -10.96
C ILE A 45 -36.34 -7.93 -10.25
N PHE A 46 -36.41 -8.01 -8.93
CA PHE A 46 -37.46 -7.34 -8.15
C PHE A 46 -37.50 -5.84 -8.42
N LYS A 47 -36.34 -5.17 -8.39
CA LYS A 47 -36.22 -3.74 -8.68
C LYS A 47 -36.67 -3.41 -10.10
N GLN A 48 -36.26 -4.20 -11.09
CA GLN A 48 -36.64 -3.98 -12.49
C GLN A 48 -38.14 -4.18 -12.73
N CYS A 49 -38.74 -5.22 -12.14
CA CYS A 49 -40.18 -5.47 -12.21
C CYS A 49 -40.97 -4.33 -11.54
N TYR A 50 -40.51 -3.83 -10.40
CA TYR A 50 -41.12 -2.69 -9.72
C TYR A 50 -41.14 -1.42 -10.60
N VAL A 51 -39.99 -1.08 -11.20
CA VAL A 51 -39.87 0.08 -12.11
C VAL A 51 -40.73 -0.10 -13.37
N SER A 52 -40.74 -1.30 -13.96
CA SER A 52 -41.53 -1.59 -15.17
C SER A 52 -43.02 -1.44 -14.91
N LYS A 53 -43.51 -1.92 -13.75
CA LYS A 53 -44.90 -1.71 -13.31
C LYS A 53 -45.24 -0.24 -13.16
N GLN A 54 -44.36 0.57 -12.56
CA GLN A 54 -44.59 2.03 -12.44
C GLN A 54 -44.65 2.73 -13.80
N GLN A 55 -43.92 2.23 -14.80
CA GLN A 55 -43.86 2.83 -16.14
C GLN A 55 -44.90 2.24 -17.13
N GLY A 56 -45.77 1.32 -16.69
CA GLY A 56 -46.71 0.62 -17.58
C GLY A 56 -46.03 -0.25 -18.64
N LYS A 57 -44.77 -0.65 -18.43
CA LYS A 57 -43.99 -1.48 -19.35
C LYS A 57 -44.14 -2.97 -18.98
N PRO A 58 -44.05 -3.87 -19.97
CA PRO A 58 -44.07 -5.31 -19.72
C PRO A 58 -42.90 -5.74 -18.82
N SER A 59 -43.10 -6.84 -18.09
CA SER A 59 -42.07 -7.41 -17.22
C SER A 59 -40.83 -7.80 -18.03
N PRO A 60 -39.60 -7.49 -17.57
CA PRO A 60 -38.38 -7.72 -18.33
C PRO A 60 -37.93 -9.20 -18.38
N ILE A 61 -38.57 -10.09 -17.63
CA ILE A 61 -38.27 -11.53 -17.64
C ILE A 61 -39.01 -12.20 -18.82
N ALA A 62 -38.28 -12.49 -19.89
CA ALA A 62 -38.79 -13.10 -21.12
C ALA A 62 -38.22 -14.51 -21.41
N GLU A 63 -37.14 -14.94 -20.76
CA GLU A 63 -36.48 -16.23 -21.02
C GLU A 63 -36.19 -17.01 -19.73
N GLU A 64 -36.56 -18.30 -19.71
CA GLU A 64 -36.18 -19.26 -18.68
C GLU A 64 -34.71 -19.64 -18.86
N VAL A 65 -33.82 -18.88 -18.24
CA VAL A 65 -32.40 -19.24 -18.15
C VAL A 65 -32.19 -19.98 -16.82
N ASP A 66 -31.54 -21.14 -16.86
CA ASP A 66 -31.16 -21.85 -15.63
C ASP A 66 -30.17 -21.01 -14.83
N HIS A 67 -30.48 -20.78 -13.55
CA HIS A 67 -29.71 -19.96 -12.63
C HIS A 67 -29.31 -20.74 -11.38
N SER A 68 -29.39 -22.08 -11.44
CA SER A 68 -29.04 -23.00 -10.35
C SER A 68 -27.65 -22.73 -9.78
N ALA A 69 -26.66 -22.43 -10.64
CA ALA A 69 -25.30 -22.11 -10.23
C ALA A 69 -25.20 -20.93 -9.24
N LEU A 70 -26.11 -19.95 -9.32
CA LEU A 70 -26.10 -18.77 -8.45
C LEU A 70 -26.48 -19.10 -7.00
N CYS A 71 -27.16 -20.23 -6.77
CA CYS A 71 -27.54 -20.69 -5.44
C CYS A 71 -26.32 -21.18 -4.63
N TYR A 72 -25.22 -21.55 -5.30
CA TYR A 72 -24.06 -22.19 -4.67
C TYR A 72 -22.85 -21.25 -4.48
N LEU A 73 -23.00 -19.97 -4.84
CA LEU A 73 -22.00 -18.93 -4.62
C LEU A 73 -22.44 -18.05 -3.45
N THR A 74 -21.78 -18.19 -2.31
CA THR A 74 -22.03 -17.41 -1.09
C THR A 74 -21.05 -16.26 -1.00
N PHE A 75 -21.56 -15.06 -0.72
CA PHE A 75 -20.77 -13.87 -0.41
C PHE A 75 -20.86 -13.56 1.08
N CYS A 76 -19.74 -13.08 1.62
CA CYS A 76 -19.64 -12.40 2.90
C CYS A 76 -19.18 -10.97 2.64
N VAL A 77 -19.87 -9.98 3.20
CA VAL A 77 -19.49 -8.57 3.13
C VAL A 77 -19.28 -8.08 4.57
N LEU A 78 -18.05 -7.71 4.88
CA LEU A 78 -17.65 -7.13 6.15
C LEU A 78 -17.51 -5.62 5.97
N VAL A 79 -18.16 -4.84 6.83
CA VAL A 79 -17.97 -3.40 6.92
C VAL A 79 -17.04 -3.12 8.09
N LEU A 80 -15.91 -2.49 7.85
CA LEU A 80 -14.95 -2.11 8.88
C LEU A 80 -15.36 -0.81 9.56
N LYS A 81 -14.84 -0.56 10.78
CA LYS A 81 -15.12 0.65 11.57
C LYS A 81 -14.80 1.98 10.85
N ASN A 82 -13.89 1.96 9.87
CA ASN A 82 -13.56 3.12 9.05
C ASN A 82 -14.48 3.31 7.83
N GLY A 83 -15.50 2.46 7.67
CA GLY A 83 -16.43 2.45 6.54
C GLY A 83 -15.95 1.67 5.32
N TYR A 84 -14.74 1.11 5.33
CA TYR A 84 -14.24 0.29 4.22
C TYR A 84 -14.95 -1.07 4.19
N THR A 85 -15.32 -1.53 2.99
CA THR A 85 -16.01 -2.81 2.80
C THR A 85 -15.05 -3.86 2.26
N VAL A 86 -14.99 -5.02 2.92
CA VAL A 86 -14.20 -6.17 2.48
C VAL A 86 -15.14 -7.32 2.15
N THR A 87 -14.93 -7.95 1.00
CA THR A 87 -15.75 -9.08 0.57
C THR A 87 -14.97 -10.39 0.61
N GLY A 88 -15.68 -11.48 0.82
CA GLY A 88 -15.16 -12.83 0.66
C GLY A 88 -16.22 -13.72 0.04
N GLU A 89 -15.76 -14.77 -0.63
CA GLU A 89 -16.61 -15.60 -1.47
C GLU A 89 -16.34 -17.08 -1.22
N SER A 90 -17.38 -17.90 -1.31
CA SER A 90 -17.30 -19.35 -1.29
C SER A 90 -18.16 -19.91 -2.41
N ALA A 91 -17.52 -20.62 -3.34
CA ALA A 91 -18.17 -21.27 -4.46
C ALA A 91 -18.10 -22.79 -4.28
N CYS A 92 -19.24 -23.47 -4.29
CA CYS A 92 -19.26 -24.93 -4.26
C CYS A 92 -19.05 -25.51 -5.67
N ALA A 93 -18.16 -26.50 -5.79
CA ALA A 93 -17.88 -27.16 -7.07
C ALA A 93 -18.98 -28.13 -7.53
N SER A 94 -19.79 -28.64 -6.60
CA SER A 94 -20.88 -29.58 -6.90
C SER A 94 -22.09 -29.30 -6.01
N PRO A 95 -23.31 -29.15 -6.58
CA PRO A 95 -24.54 -28.98 -5.83
C PRO A 95 -24.75 -30.01 -4.71
N ALA A 96 -24.32 -31.26 -4.94
CA ALA A 96 -24.47 -32.35 -3.97
C ALA A 96 -23.69 -32.12 -2.66
N ASN A 97 -22.65 -31.28 -2.70
CA ASN A 97 -21.81 -30.95 -1.55
C ASN A 97 -22.08 -29.54 -1.01
N PHE A 98 -23.19 -28.91 -1.42
CA PHE A 98 -23.53 -27.58 -0.94
C PHE A 98 -24.00 -27.63 0.52
N ASP A 99 -23.32 -26.85 1.36
CA ASP A 99 -23.71 -26.57 2.73
C ASP A 99 -23.60 -25.05 2.95
N ALA A 100 -24.74 -24.41 3.22
CA ALA A 100 -24.82 -22.96 3.35
C ALA A 100 -24.01 -22.43 4.55
N GLU A 101 -23.94 -23.18 5.64
CA GLU A 101 -23.23 -22.77 6.85
C GLU A 101 -21.71 -22.91 6.68
N ILE A 102 -21.26 -23.97 6.01
CA ILE A 102 -19.86 -24.11 5.60
C ILE A 102 -19.48 -23.00 4.60
N GLY A 103 -20.34 -22.73 3.63
CA GLY A 103 -20.14 -21.65 2.64
C GLY A 103 -19.97 -20.29 3.30
N LYS A 104 -20.81 -19.94 4.28
CA LYS A 104 -20.67 -18.70 5.06
C LYS A 104 -19.37 -18.62 5.82
N LYS A 105 -18.95 -19.72 6.47
CA LYS A 105 -17.68 -19.77 7.22
C LYS A 105 -16.48 -19.54 6.30
N ILE A 106 -16.44 -20.21 5.15
CA ILE A 106 -15.37 -20.04 4.16
C ILE A 106 -15.38 -18.62 3.59
N ALA A 107 -16.55 -18.10 3.22
CA ALA A 107 -16.67 -16.74 2.69
C ALA A 107 -16.19 -15.69 3.72
N ARG A 108 -16.55 -15.86 5.00
CA ARG A 108 -16.06 -15.00 6.09
C ARG A 108 -14.55 -15.11 6.25
N GLN A 109 -14.00 -16.32 6.28
CA GLN A 109 -12.55 -16.52 6.41
C GLN A 109 -11.80 -15.84 5.24
N ASN A 110 -12.31 -15.96 4.01
CA ASN A 110 -11.73 -15.31 2.85
C ASN A 110 -11.77 -13.78 2.96
N ALA A 111 -12.83 -13.20 3.51
CA ALA A 111 -12.90 -11.76 3.79
C ALA A 111 -11.89 -11.35 4.89
N VAL A 112 -11.83 -12.09 5.99
CA VAL A 112 -10.90 -11.87 7.12
C VAL A 112 -9.44 -11.95 6.66
N ASN A 113 -9.09 -12.90 5.81
CA ASN A 113 -7.74 -13.03 5.24
C ASN A 113 -7.33 -11.79 4.43
N LYS A 114 -8.27 -11.13 3.74
CA LYS A 114 -8.01 -9.86 3.05
C LYS A 114 -7.79 -8.72 4.05
N ILE A 115 -8.53 -8.68 5.16
CA ILE A 115 -8.31 -7.70 6.24
C ILE A 115 -6.90 -7.85 6.82
N TRP A 116 -6.43 -9.07 7.06
CA TRP A 116 -5.06 -9.33 7.51
C TRP A 116 -4.00 -8.69 6.60
N GLN A 117 -4.15 -8.81 5.28
CA GLN A 117 -3.24 -8.19 4.32
C GLN A 117 -3.27 -6.66 4.40
N LEU A 118 -4.46 -6.08 4.52
CA LEU A 118 -4.65 -4.63 4.61
C LEU A 118 -4.06 -4.05 5.90
N GLU A 119 -4.37 -4.65 7.06
CA GLU A 119 -3.86 -4.21 8.36
C GLU A 119 -2.35 -4.42 8.48
N GLY A 120 -1.83 -5.50 7.88
CA GLY A 120 -0.38 -5.74 7.79
C GLY A 120 0.34 -4.64 7.01
N TYR A 121 -0.20 -4.27 5.84
CA TYR A 121 0.32 -3.15 5.05
C TYR A 121 0.20 -1.82 5.81
N LEU A 122 -0.97 -1.53 6.40
CA LEU A 122 -1.22 -0.30 7.14
C LEU A 122 -0.27 -0.14 8.33
N LEU A 123 0.00 -1.22 9.06
CA LEU A 123 0.98 -1.23 10.13
C LEU A 123 2.39 -0.93 9.60
N LYS A 124 2.79 -1.59 8.51
CA LYS A 124 4.11 -1.34 7.91
C LYS A 124 4.25 0.10 7.42
N GLN A 125 3.20 0.66 6.84
CA GLN A 125 3.16 2.05 6.40
C GLN A 125 3.32 3.02 7.57
N LYS A 126 2.59 2.81 8.68
CA LYS A 126 2.75 3.61 9.90
C LYS A 126 4.17 3.58 10.47
N LEU A 127 4.81 2.41 10.45
CA LEU A 127 6.20 2.26 10.90
C LEU A 127 7.18 3.00 9.98
N TYR A 128 6.93 2.99 8.66
CA TYR A 128 7.72 3.74 7.70
C TYR A 128 7.60 5.25 7.91
N GLU A 129 6.38 5.77 8.03
CA GLU A 129 6.11 7.18 8.30
C GLU A 129 6.77 7.64 9.62
N GLN A 130 6.67 6.85 10.68
CA GLN A 130 7.33 7.15 11.96
C GLN A 130 8.86 7.21 11.83
N SER A 131 9.47 6.35 11.01
CA SER A 131 10.91 6.40 10.76
C SER A 131 11.32 7.63 9.95
N SER A 132 10.55 7.97 8.90
CA SER A 132 10.80 9.15 8.07
C SER A 132 10.55 10.46 8.83
N ASP A 133 9.56 10.49 9.73
CA ASP A 133 9.29 11.63 10.59
C ASP A 133 10.40 11.85 11.63
N GLN A 134 11.09 10.79 12.08
CA GLN A 134 12.27 10.92 12.93
C GLN A 134 13.47 11.48 12.16
N GLU A 135 13.70 11.02 10.93
CA GLU A 135 14.74 11.57 10.04
C GLU A 135 14.46 13.05 9.69
N ASN A 136 13.21 13.38 9.36
CA ASN A 136 12.78 14.76 9.10
C ASN A 136 12.81 15.64 10.37
N LYS A 137 12.53 15.09 11.56
CA LYS A 137 12.66 15.82 12.84
C LYS A 137 14.09 16.19 13.16
N LEU A 138 15.06 15.30 12.91
CA LEU A 138 16.48 15.65 13.04
C LEU A 138 16.90 16.76 12.07
N GLN A 139 16.20 16.92 10.93
CA GLN A 139 16.48 17.97 9.95
C GLN A 139 15.75 19.29 10.26
N THR A 140 14.61 19.26 10.98
CA THR A 140 13.73 20.43 11.18
C THR A 140 14.06 21.29 12.41
N ASP A 141 15.02 20.91 13.24
CA ASP A 141 15.50 21.74 14.36
C ASP A 141 16.45 22.88 13.91
N LEU A 142 16.95 22.83 12.67
CA LEU A 142 17.82 23.88 12.13
C LEU A 142 16.96 25.01 11.50
N PRO A 143 17.23 26.29 11.84
CA PRO A 143 16.64 27.44 11.15
C PRO A 143 16.69 27.32 9.62
N PRO A 144 15.70 27.86 8.88
CA PRO A 144 15.60 27.71 7.42
C PRO A 144 16.87 28.09 6.64
N HIS A 145 17.63 29.06 7.15
CA HIS A 145 18.89 29.48 6.52
C HIS A 145 20.02 28.45 6.66
N GLN A 146 20.04 27.65 7.72
CA GLN A 146 21.00 26.55 7.92
C GLN A 146 20.60 25.33 7.08
N LEU A 147 19.31 25.02 7.00
CA LEU A 147 18.76 23.99 6.10
C LEU A 147 19.14 24.24 4.64
N ARG A 148 19.00 25.48 4.18
CA ARG A 148 19.43 25.89 2.83
C ARG A 148 20.90 25.55 2.58
N VAL A 149 21.78 25.75 3.56
CA VAL A 149 23.22 25.52 3.41
C VAL A 149 23.54 24.03 3.38
N LEU A 150 22.85 23.21 4.18
CA LEU A 150 22.95 21.75 4.12
C LEU A 150 22.52 21.21 2.75
N GLU A 151 21.40 21.70 2.22
CA GLU A 151 20.91 21.32 0.90
C GLU A 151 21.88 21.76 -0.20
N GLU A 152 22.41 22.97 -0.11
CA GLU A 152 23.41 23.49 -1.04
C GLU A 152 24.70 22.66 -1.03
N LEU A 153 25.19 22.25 0.15
CA LEU A 153 26.34 21.35 0.28
C LEU A 153 26.08 20.00 -0.39
N ALA A 154 24.91 19.40 -0.15
CA ALA A 154 24.53 18.12 -0.74
C ALA A 154 24.47 18.19 -2.27
N GLN A 155 23.79 19.21 -2.82
CA GLN A 155 23.69 19.42 -4.26
C GLN A 155 25.05 19.69 -4.91
N LEU A 156 25.91 20.49 -4.28
CA LEU A 156 27.25 20.78 -4.79
C LEU A 156 28.13 19.53 -4.77
N SER A 157 28.05 18.73 -3.70
CA SER A 157 28.79 17.47 -3.56
C SER A 157 28.44 16.49 -4.68
N ASP A 158 27.16 16.29 -4.96
CA ASP A 158 26.69 15.43 -6.05
C ASP A 158 27.17 15.92 -7.43
N ARG A 159 27.04 17.23 -7.71
CA ARG A 159 27.54 17.82 -8.96
C ARG A 159 29.06 17.65 -9.11
N LEU A 160 29.80 17.83 -8.02
CA LEU A 160 31.25 17.68 -8.03
C LEU A 160 31.64 16.23 -8.33
N ILE A 161 31.02 15.25 -7.68
CA ILE A 161 31.25 13.82 -7.93
C ILE A 161 31.06 13.49 -9.41
N LYS A 162 29.95 13.96 -10.00
CA LYS A 162 29.66 13.73 -11.43
C LYS A 162 30.70 14.38 -12.35
N LEU A 163 31.11 15.62 -12.05
CA LEU A 163 32.13 16.31 -12.83
C LEU A 163 33.51 15.65 -12.71
N THR A 164 33.91 15.23 -11.50
CA THR A 164 35.19 14.54 -11.29
C THR A 164 35.19 13.18 -11.96
N ALA A 165 34.10 12.41 -11.87
CA ALA A 165 33.96 11.14 -12.59
C ALA A 165 34.08 11.36 -14.11
N PHE A 166 33.48 12.43 -14.66
CA PHE A 166 33.67 12.76 -16.07
C PHE A 166 35.14 13.09 -16.42
N ILE A 167 35.85 13.83 -15.57
CA ILE A 167 37.26 14.21 -15.80
C ILE A 167 38.19 13.00 -15.66
N ASP A 168 37.96 12.15 -14.68
CA ASP A 168 38.87 11.08 -14.26
C ASP A 168 38.55 9.73 -14.94
N GLU A 169 37.26 9.40 -15.07
CA GLU A 169 36.79 8.09 -15.54
C GLU A 169 36.32 8.10 -17.00
N ALA A 170 35.73 9.19 -17.50
CA ALA A 170 35.34 9.32 -18.91
C ALA A 170 36.52 9.76 -19.81
N GLY A 171 37.67 9.11 -19.61
CA GLY A 171 38.97 9.52 -20.12
C GLY A 171 39.02 9.76 -21.63
N ASP A 172 38.36 8.95 -22.46
CA ASP A 172 38.42 9.11 -23.91
C ASP A 172 37.64 10.33 -24.41
N VAL A 173 36.46 10.58 -23.85
CA VAL A 173 35.64 11.73 -24.21
C VAL A 173 36.28 13.01 -23.68
N PHE A 174 36.72 13.02 -22.41
CA PHE A 174 37.38 14.18 -21.83
C PHE A 174 38.68 14.53 -22.56
N ARG A 175 39.52 13.53 -22.90
CA ARG A 175 40.77 13.74 -23.65
C ARG A 175 40.54 14.21 -25.08
N SER A 176 39.39 13.89 -25.68
CA SER A 176 39.02 14.37 -27.02
C SER A 176 38.65 15.87 -27.06
N LEU A 177 38.36 16.47 -25.90
CA LEU A 177 38.07 17.90 -25.81
C LEU A 177 39.34 18.74 -26.04
N GLY A 178 39.17 19.97 -26.54
CA GLY A 178 40.28 20.91 -26.65
C GLY A 178 40.92 21.22 -25.30
N ILE A 179 42.23 21.47 -25.29
CA ILE A 179 43.02 21.71 -24.07
C ILE A 179 42.43 22.84 -23.20
N GLU A 180 41.91 23.88 -23.84
CA GLU A 180 41.23 25.00 -23.17
C GLU A 180 39.96 24.58 -22.43
N GLU A 181 39.18 23.66 -23.00
CA GLU A 181 37.96 23.14 -22.36
C GLU A 181 38.29 22.21 -21.20
N GLN A 182 39.28 21.33 -21.39
CA GLN A 182 39.78 20.50 -20.29
C GLN A 182 40.27 21.35 -19.11
N SER A 183 40.98 22.45 -19.40
CA SER A 183 41.43 23.42 -18.40
C SER A 183 40.25 24.11 -17.69
N ARG A 184 39.20 24.51 -18.42
CA ARG A 184 37.98 25.09 -17.83
C ARG A 184 37.27 24.10 -16.88
N LEU A 185 37.06 22.86 -17.30
CA LEU A 185 36.39 21.83 -16.48
C LEU A 185 37.18 21.50 -15.21
N ARG A 186 38.52 21.44 -15.29
CA ARG A 186 39.37 21.24 -14.11
C ARG A 186 39.30 22.42 -13.14
N ARG A 187 39.31 23.66 -13.65
CA ARG A 187 39.14 24.86 -12.83
C ARG A 187 37.75 24.94 -12.20
N GLN A 188 36.71 24.53 -12.92
CA GLN A 188 35.36 24.41 -12.39
C GLN A 188 35.33 23.42 -11.21
N ALA A 189 35.88 22.21 -11.37
CA ALA A 189 35.94 21.22 -10.30
C ALA A 189 36.74 21.72 -9.08
N ALA A 190 37.86 22.42 -9.31
CA ALA A 190 38.66 23.02 -8.24
C ALA A 190 37.86 24.09 -7.46
N SER A 191 37.17 24.99 -8.17
CA SER A 191 36.35 26.03 -7.55
C SER A 191 35.17 25.44 -6.77
N MET A 192 34.56 24.36 -7.29
CA MET A 192 33.49 23.63 -6.61
C MET A 192 33.99 22.95 -5.33
N ARG A 193 35.20 22.36 -5.32
CA ARG A 193 35.81 21.80 -4.10
C ARG A 193 36.06 22.87 -3.04
N GLU A 194 36.57 24.03 -3.45
CA GLU A 194 36.81 25.14 -2.54
C GLU A 194 35.48 25.62 -1.93
N TYR A 195 34.43 25.78 -2.75
CA TYR A 195 33.12 26.15 -2.25
C TYR A 195 32.50 25.09 -1.34
N GLN A 196 32.67 23.80 -1.66
CA GLN A 196 32.25 22.68 -0.82
C GLN A 196 32.93 22.72 0.56
N GLY A 197 34.22 23.05 0.61
CA GLY A 197 34.95 23.25 1.86
C GLY A 197 34.33 24.34 2.72
N VAL A 198 34.05 25.51 2.14
CA VAL A 198 33.38 26.63 2.83
C VAL A 198 32.00 26.23 3.36
N LEU A 199 31.20 25.51 2.56
CA LEU A 199 29.90 25.02 2.99
C LEU A 199 30.01 23.99 4.12
N ALA A 200 30.99 23.10 4.07
CA ALA A 200 31.24 22.11 5.13
C ALA A 200 31.67 22.79 6.46
N GLU A 201 32.52 23.81 6.40
CA GLU A 201 32.89 24.61 7.58
C GLU A 201 31.68 25.33 8.19
N ARG A 202 30.79 25.88 7.35
CA ARG A 202 29.54 26.50 7.80
C ARG A 202 28.63 25.49 8.49
N VAL A 203 28.46 24.30 7.90
CA VAL A 203 27.66 23.22 8.48
C VAL A 203 28.22 22.74 9.81
N ALA A 204 29.54 22.64 9.95
CA ALA A 204 30.19 22.27 11.21
C ALA A 204 30.04 23.33 12.32
N SER A 205 29.58 24.54 11.97
CA SER A 205 29.38 25.67 12.88
C SER A 205 27.90 25.91 13.24
N PHE A 206 26.98 25.06 12.78
CA PHE A 206 25.56 25.12 13.13
C PHE A 206 25.29 24.49 14.49
#